data_AF-A0A9X4HF94-F1
#
_entry.id   AF-A0A9X4HF94-F1
#
_cell.length_a   1.000
_cell.length_b   1.000
_cell.length_c   1.000
_cell.angle_alpha   90.00
_cell.angle_beta   90.00
_cell.angle_gamma   90.00
#
_symmetry.space_group_name_H-M   'P 1'
#
loop_
_entity.id
_entity.type
_entity.pdbx_description
1 polymer ?
#
loop_
_entity_poly.entity_id
_entity_poly.type
_entity_poly.pdbx_seq_one_letter_code
_entity_poly.pdbx_strand_id
1 'polypeptide(L)'
;MNHEYTPIEIGLDALGVVLGQDPLTETGINGRQLTSQVQEVNERIEYSMLEYPEIRTEILAAGMKVLLEVSSSLEHFREVVLPRLDRTVDNVAA
;
A
#
# COMPACT_ATOMS: atom_id res chain seq x y z
N MET A 1 8.26 -27.27 -4.44
CA MET A 1 8.03 -26.39 -5.60
C MET A 1 8.50 -25.01 -5.20
N ASN A 2 9.45 -24.42 -5.92
CA ASN A 2 9.81 -23.02 -5.68
C ASN A 2 8.72 -22.17 -6.31
N HIS A 3 7.94 -21.47 -5.50
CA HIS A 3 7.02 -20.44 -5.98
C HIS A 3 7.86 -19.25 -6.44
N GLU A 4 7.73 -18.87 -7.70
CA GLU A 4 8.33 -17.62 -8.19
C GLU A 4 7.39 -16.48 -7.80
N TYR A 5 7.83 -15.64 -6.87
CA TYR A 5 7.04 -14.50 -6.41
C TYR A 5 6.96 -13.43 -7.49
N THR A 6 5.75 -12.94 -7.77
CA THR A 6 5.59 -11.78 -8.65
C THR A 6 5.99 -10.49 -7.93
N PRO A 7 6.35 -9.43 -8.65
CA PRO A 7 6.67 -8.11 -8.07
C PRO A 7 5.59 -7.58 -7.11
N ILE A 8 4.32 -7.83 -7.40
CA ILE A 8 3.20 -7.43 -6.52
C ILE A 8 3.19 -8.27 -5.24
N GLU A 9 3.50 -9.56 -5.31
CA GLU A 9 3.54 -10.43 -4.12
C GLU A 9 4.68 -10.04 -3.19
N ILE A 10 5.85 -9.69 -3.75
CA ILE A 10 7.00 -9.16 -2.99
C ILE A 10 6.61 -7.86 -2.28
N GLY A 11 5.98 -6.93 -3.00
CA GLY A 11 5.54 -5.67 -2.42
C GLY A 11 4.47 -5.84 -1.33
N LEU A 12 3.52 -6.77 -1.50
CA LEU A 12 2.50 -7.06 -0.51
C LEU A 12 3.09 -7.68 0.77
N ASP A 13 4.05 -8.58 0.62
CA ASP A 13 4.78 -9.17 1.76
C ASP A 13 5.52 -8.08 2.55
N ALA A 14 6.23 -7.17 1.87
CA ALA A 14 6.90 -6.02 2.49
C ALA A 14 5.93 -5.03 3.17
N LEU A 15 4.67 -4.99 2.75
CA LEU A 15 3.59 -4.21 3.39
C LEU A 15 2.89 -4.97 4.53
N GLY A 16 3.25 -6.24 4.76
CA GLY A 16 2.61 -7.12 5.74
C GLY A 16 1.19 -7.54 5.34
N VAL A 17 0.91 -7.68 4.05
CA VAL A 17 -0.38 -8.10 3.50
C VAL A 17 -0.25 -9.49 2.88
N VAL A 18 -1.03 -10.46 3.35
CA VAL A 18 -1.06 -11.83 2.81
C VAL A 18 -2.09 -11.95 1.70
N LEU A 19 -1.68 -12.57 0.60
CA LEU A 19 -2.51 -12.85 -0.55
C LEU A 19 -3.65 -13.83 -0.21
N GLY A 20 -4.87 -13.49 -0.59
CA GLY A 20 -6.05 -14.35 -0.40
C GLY A 20 -6.87 -14.06 0.86
N GLN A 21 -6.43 -13.09 1.68
CA GLN A 21 -7.25 -12.49 2.74
C GLN A 21 -7.64 -11.07 2.37
N ASP A 22 -8.71 -10.55 2.97
CA ASP A 22 -9.10 -9.15 2.81
C ASP A 22 -7.97 -8.27 3.39
N PRO A 23 -7.29 -7.45 2.57
CA PRO A 23 -6.15 -6.63 3.01
C PRO A 23 -6.47 -5.78 4.23
N LEU A 24 -7.74 -5.40 4.41
CA LEU A 24 -8.23 -4.63 5.56
C LEU A 24 -8.25 -5.43 6.87
N THR A 25 -8.39 -6.75 6.79
CA THR A 25 -8.48 -7.63 7.96
C THR A 25 -7.11 -7.91 8.55
N GLU A 26 -6.09 -8.14 7.73
CA GLU A 26 -4.72 -8.39 8.19
C GLU A 26 -3.96 -7.13 8.55
N THR A 27 -4.29 -6.02 7.91
CA THR A 27 -3.76 -4.72 8.30
C THR A 27 -4.33 -4.26 9.65
N GLY A 28 -5.35 -4.91 10.22
CA GLY A 28 -6.01 -4.46 11.45
C GLY A 28 -6.85 -3.18 11.25
N ILE A 29 -7.15 -2.87 9.99
CA ILE A 29 -7.83 -1.65 9.54
C ILE A 29 -9.36 -1.85 9.46
N ASN A 30 -9.83 -3.08 9.60
CA ASN A 30 -11.24 -3.44 9.48
C ASN A 30 -12.10 -2.71 10.52
N GLY A 31 -13.10 -1.95 10.05
CA GLY A 31 -13.98 -1.13 10.89
C GLY A 31 -13.54 0.33 11.13
N ARG A 32 -12.37 0.77 10.62
CA ARG A 32 -11.94 2.19 10.67
C ARG A 32 -12.59 3.00 9.55
N GLN A 33 -12.77 4.31 9.77
CA GLN A 33 -13.23 5.22 8.71
C GLN A 33 -12.27 5.20 7.52
N LEU A 34 -12.81 5.22 6.29
CA LEU A 34 -12.08 5.23 5.02
C LEU A 34 -10.83 6.13 5.01
N THR A 35 -10.95 7.37 5.50
CA THR A 35 -9.84 8.32 5.58
C THR A 35 -8.70 7.84 6.47
N SER A 36 -9.03 7.13 7.56
CA SER A 36 -8.06 6.51 8.46
C SER A 36 -7.40 5.29 7.83
N GLN A 37 -8.14 4.53 7.02
CA GLN A 37 -7.60 3.35 6.31
C GLN A 37 -6.57 3.79 5.26
N VAL A 38 -6.90 4.79 4.45
CA VAL A 38 -5.99 5.37 3.45
C VAL A 38 -4.73 5.94 4.10
N GLN A 39 -4.87 6.63 5.24
CA GLN A 39 -3.71 7.19 5.95
C GLN A 39 -2.75 6.10 6.41
N GLU A 40 -3.28 5.06 7.05
CA GLU A 40 -2.47 3.96 7.56
C GLU A 40 -1.76 3.18 6.45
N VAL A 41 -2.42 2.97 5.31
CA VAL A 41 -1.78 2.34 4.14
C VAL A 41 -0.66 3.23 3.59
N ASN A 42 -0.84 4.56 3.50
CA ASN A 42 0.23 5.46 3.06
C ASN A 42 1.44 5.45 4.00
N GLU A 43 1.23 5.47 5.32
CA GLU A 43 2.31 5.40 6.31
C GLU A 43 3.10 4.10 6.22
N ARG A 44 2.42 2.97 5.94
CA ARG A 44 3.09 1.69 5.71
C ARG A 44 3.90 1.69 4.42
N ILE A 45 3.37 2.25 3.34
CA ILE A 45 4.12 2.39 2.08
C ILE A 45 5.40 3.19 2.34
N GLU A 46 5.31 4.32 3.03
CA GLU A 46 6.47 5.15 3.38
C GLU A 46 7.50 4.36 4.20
N TYR A 47 7.04 3.73 5.29
CA TYR A 47 7.90 2.94 6.16
C TYR A 47 8.59 1.78 5.43
N SER A 48 7.83 0.97 4.69
CA SER A 48 8.37 -0.18 3.95
C SER A 48 9.36 0.27 2.86
N MET A 49 9.12 1.40 2.19
CA MET A 49 10.06 1.93 1.19
C MET A 49 11.38 2.44 1.79
N LEU A 50 11.35 2.90 3.04
CA LEU A 50 12.53 3.28 3.79
C LEU A 50 13.29 2.04 4.30
N GLU A 51 12.56 1.02 4.74
CA GLU A 51 13.11 -0.23 5.24
C GLU A 51 13.73 -1.09 4.13
N TYR A 52 13.07 -1.19 2.97
CA TYR A 52 13.45 -2.03 1.83
C TYR A 52 13.66 -1.19 0.56
N PRO A 53 14.74 -0.37 0.48
CA PRO A 53 14.97 0.54 -0.63
C PRO A 53 15.15 -0.17 -1.99
N GLU A 54 15.62 -1.41 -1.99
CA GLU A 54 15.84 -2.24 -3.18
C GLU A 54 14.57 -2.70 -3.89
N ILE A 55 13.43 -2.68 -3.19
CA ILE A 55 12.12 -3.11 -3.73
C ILE A 55 11.06 -2.00 -3.64
N ARG A 56 11.49 -0.73 -3.69
CA ARG A 56 10.58 0.43 -3.64
C ARG A 56 9.51 0.38 -4.71
N THR A 57 9.83 -0.08 -5.91
CA THR A 57 8.87 -0.14 -7.03
C THR A 57 7.79 -1.20 -6.78
N GLU A 58 8.18 -2.36 -6.25
CA GLU A 58 7.30 -3.44 -5.83
C GLU A 58 6.35 -2.97 -4.73
N ILE A 59 6.89 -2.32 -3.70
CA ILE A 59 6.13 -1.75 -2.59
C ILE A 59 5.15 -0.69 -3.08
N LEU A 60 5.57 0.20 -3.98
CA LEU A 60 4.68 1.22 -4.56
C LEU A 60 3.52 0.57 -5.31
N ALA A 61 3.83 -0.39 -6.19
CA ALA A 61 2.83 -1.04 -7.02
C ALA A 61 1.82 -1.84 -6.17
N ALA A 62 2.30 -2.55 -5.15
CA ALA A 62 1.46 -3.25 -4.18
C ALA A 62 0.61 -2.26 -3.36
N GLY A 63 1.22 -1.16 -2.88
CA GLY A 63 0.55 -0.11 -2.13
C GLY A 63 -0.57 0.56 -2.93
N MET A 64 -0.32 0.86 -4.21
CA MET A 64 -1.35 1.39 -5.13
C MET A 64 -2.52 0.43 -5.29
N LYS A 65 -2.26 -0.88 -5.41
CA LYS A 65 -3.32 -1.90 -5.47
C LYS A 65 -4.18 -1.88 -4.22
N VAL A 66 -3.57 -1.89 -3.03
CA VAL A 66 -4.31 -1.83 -1.75
C VAL A 66 -5.09 -0.53 -1.65
N LEU A 67 -4.49 0.60 -1.99
CA LEU A 67 -5.14 1.92 -1.96
C LEU A 67 -6.36 2.00 -2.90
N LEU A 68 -6.31 1.34 -4.06
CA LEU A 68 -7.45 1.22 -4.96
C LEU A 68 -8.56 0.36 -4.35
N GLU A 69 -8.22 -0.74 -3.68
CA GLU A 69 -9.18 -1.66 -3.05
C GLU A 69 -9.89 -1.03 -1.85
N VAL A 70 -9.19 -0.20 -1.06
CA VAL A 70 -9.80 0.50 0.08
C VAL A 70 -10.58 1.74 -0.35
N SER A 71 -10.34 2.28 -1.54
CA SER A 71 -11.01 3.50 -2.00
C SER A 71 -12.49 3.26 -2.32
N SER A 72 -13.37 4.14 -1.83
CA SER A 72 -14.81 4.06 -2.08
C SER A 72 -15.21 4.37 -3.53
N SER A 73 -14.39 5.15 -4.25
CA SER A 73 -14.60 5.50 -5.66
C SER A 73 -13.28 5.91 -6.33
N LEU A 74 -13.27 5.89 -7.67
CA LEU A 74 -12.14 6.41 -8.46
C LEU A 74 -11.93 7.93 -8.26
N GLU A 75 -13.00 8.68 -8.01
CA GLU A 75 -12.93 10.11 -7.73
C GLU A 75 -12.23 10.37 -6.39
N HIS A 76 -12.62 9.63 -5.34
CA HIS A 76 -11.94 9.67 -4.05
C HIS A 76 -10.46 9.28 -4.16
N PHE A 77 -10.16 8.22 -4.91
CA PHE A 77 -8.78 7.81 -5.17
C PHE A 77 -7.98 8.93 -5.83
N ARG A 78 -8.53 9.56 -6.87
CA ARG A 78 -7.84 10.60 -7.64
C ARG A 78 -7.62 11.88 -6.84
N GLU A 79 -8.63 12.33 -6.08
CA GLU A 79 -8.60 13.65 -5.42
C GLU A 79 -7.97 13.62 -4.03
N VAL A 80 -8.02 12.48 -3.34
CA VAL A 80 -7.55 12.38 -1.94
C VAL A 80 -6.37 11.43 -1.81
N VAL A 81 -6.44 10.26 -2.45
CA VAL A 81 -5.45 9.19 -2.22
C VAL A 81 -4.16 9.42 -3.01
N LEU A 82 -4.26 9.69 -4.31
CA LEU A 82 -3.09 9.94 -5.16
C LEU A 82 -2.23 11.11 -4.67
N PRO A 83 -2.78 12.29 -4.30
CA PRO A 83 -1.95 13.38 -3.81
C PRO A 83 -1.22 13.08 -2.49
N ARG A 84 -1.72 12.14 -1.68
CA ARG A 84 -1.03 11.69 -0.47
C ARG A 84 0.10 10.73 -0.81
N LEU A 85 -0.17 9.78 -1.71
CA LEU A 85 0.84 8.85 -2.19
C LEU A 85 2.02 9.57 -2.87
N ASP A 86 1.72 10.60 -3.66
CA ASP A 86 2.73 11.44 -4.32
C ASP A 86 3.70 12.06 -3.29
N ARG A 87 3.15 12.63 -2.21
CA ARG A 87 3.95 13.16 -1.08
C ARG A 87 4.77 12.09 -0.38
N THR A 88 4.21 10.89 -0.19
CA THR A 88 4.95 9.76 0.39
C THR A 88 6.16 9.40 -0.48
N VAL A 89 5.98 9.35 -1.80
CA VAL A 89 7.08 9.10 -2.73
C VAL A 89 8.13 10.21 -2.68
N ASP A 90 7.70 11.48 -2.64
CA ASP A 90 8.60 12.63 -2.49
C ASP A 90 9.41 12.57 -1.19
N ASN A 91 8.79 12.23 -0.07
CA ASN A 91 9.46 12.11 1.23
C ASN A 91 10.55 11.03 1.23
N VAL A 92 10.31 9.91 0.55
CA VAL A 92 11.25 8.77 0.45
C VAL A 92 12.41 9.07 -0.51
N ALA A 93 12.19 9.96 -1.47
CA ALA A 93 13.19 10.36 -2.46
C ALA A 93 14.12 11.50 -1.99
N ALA A 94 13.73 12.23 -0.94
CA ALA A 94 14.49 13.31 -0.31
C ALA A 94 15.64 12.80 0.58
#